data_AF-A0A925C8X3-F1
#
_entry.id   AF-A0A925C8X3-F1
#
_cell.length_a   1.000
_cell.length_b   1.000
_cell.length_c   1.000
_cell.angle_alpha   90.00
_cell.angle_beta   90.00
_cell.angle_gamma   90.00
#
_symmetry.space_group_name_H-M   'P 1'
#
loop_
_entity.id
_entity.type
_entity.pdbx_description
1 polymer ?
#
loop_
_entity_poly.entity_id
_entity_poly.type
_entity_poly.pdbx_seq_one_letter_code
_entity_poly.pdbx_strand_id
1 'polypeptide(L)'
;MSAPGHSIADELAYRARAVWVAAKQTLGLPRRGDATFYVDRFDRALRSGRIGGNFAILATGKDDGAGSQAQAAMSALCFAKAHGLPYIHRPFHSIEHAETDMPAWIAAWETYFNLGAFERQLSAETAPIVPLDRLPLVARNAPVIVAAEHYLRYCNRDGQAWERVLPLLRAKFWENKQRQRTPGEIRLAIHMRRGDVSSANKKVANNFTPNATFVNTLTRLKAVLGDRAPALRVEVFSQGDPATFADLAALGAKLRLDEPALDTHRALVESDILVMSKGAYSYTAAVLHEGLVLYDPQKYRPLQEWVVRAPDGTFDEALVARSLARLLGKG
;
A
#
# COMPACT_ATOMS: atom_id res chain seq x y z
N MET A 1 -3.77 10.21 -23.86
CA MET A 1 -2.92 10.59 -22.72
C MET A 1 -1.56 9.94 -22.94
N SER A 2 -0.50 10.73 -23.12
CA SER A 2 0.86 10.24 -23.33
C SER A 2 1.38 9.58 -22.06
N ALA A 3 1.90 8.36 -22.18
CA ALA A 3 2.62 7.71 -21.10
C ALA A 3 3.80 8.59 -20.65
N PRO A 4 4.11 8.68 -19.34
CA PRO A 4 5.30 9.39 -18.89
C PRO A 4 6.54 8.80 -19.56
N GLY A 5 7.24 9.62 -20.36
CA GLY A 5 8.46 9.22 -21.04
C GLY A 5 9.52 8.82 -20.02
N HIS A 6 10.15 7.66 -20.21
CA HIS A 6 11.30 7.26 -19.40
C HIS A 6 12.45 8.23 -19.63
N SER A 7 13.09 8.67 -18.55
CA SER A 7 14.30 9.50 -18.69
C SER A 7 15.43 8.70 -19.35
N ILE A 8 16.41 9.39 -19.93
CA ILE A 8 17.62 8.74 -20.47
C ILE A 8 18.32 7.91 -19.38
N ALA A 9 18.36 8.43 -18.15
CA ALA A 9 18.92 7.73 -17.00
C ALA A 9 18.16 6.43 -16.69
N ASP A 10 16.82 6.43 -16.75
CA ASP A 10 15.99 5.23 -16.58
C ASP A 10 16.27 4.18 -17.65
N GLU A 11 16.44 4.61 -18.90
CA GLU A 11 16.70 3.71 -20.02
C GLU A 11 18.09 3.06 -19.91
N LEU A 12 19.12 3.84 -19.54
CA LEU A 12 20.46 3.32 -19.28
C LEU A 12 20.46 2.32 -18.12
N ALA A 13 19.81 2.66 -17.00
CA ALA A 13 19.70 1.77 -15.84
C ALA A 13 18.98 0.46 -16.19
N TYR A 14 17.90 0.54 -17.00
CA TYR A 14 17.19 -0.64 -17.49
C TYR A 14 18.08 -1.53 -18.38
N ARG A 15 18.79 -0.94 -19.35
CA ARG A 15 19.67 -1.70 -20.27
C ARG A 15 20.82 -2.36 -19.54
N ALA A 16 21.48 -1.64 -18.62
CA ALA A 16 22.53 -2.22 -17.79
C ALA A 16 22.00 -3.42 -16.97
N ARG A 17 20.80 -3.29 -16.39
CA ARG A 17 20.17 -4.40 -15.67
C ARG A 17 19.79 -5.56 -16.59
N ALA A 18 19.33 -5.29 -17.80
CA ALA A 18 18.99 -6.33 -18.77
C ALA A 18 20.20 -7.18 -19.17
N VAL A 19 21.34 -6.53 -19.43
CA VAL A 19 22.62 -7.21 -19.71
C VAL A 19 23.04 -8.08 -18.52
N TRP A 20 22.97 -7.54 -17.31
CA TRP A 20 23.30 -8.29 -16.08
C TRP A 20 22.41 -9.53 -15.88
N VAL A 21 21.10 -9.39 -16.07
CA VAL A 21 20.15 -10.50 -15.93
C VAL A 21 20.38 -11.57 -17.00
N ALA A 22 20.71 -11.17 -18.23
CA ALA A 22 21.08 -12.10 -19.30
C ALA A 22 22.36 -12.87 -18.95
N ALA A 23 23.40 -12.19 -18.46
CA ALA A 23 24.63 -12.83 -18.01
C ALA A 23 24.38 -13.84 -16.89
N LYS A 24 23.57 -13.48 -15.89
CA LYS A 24 23.15 -14.43 -14.83
C LYS A 24 22.47 -15.68 -15.39
N GLN A 25 21.58 -15.51 -16.36
CA GLN A 25 20.88 -16.62 -16.98
C GLN A 25 21.84 -17.56 -17.72
N THR A 26 22.79 -17.02 -18.48
CA THR A 26 23.82 -17.83 -19.16
C THR A 26 24.71 -18.58 -18.18
N LEU A 27 25.01 -17.98 -17.03
CA LEU A 27 25.85 -18.57 -15.98
C LEU A 27 25.08 -19.46 -14.98
N GLY A 28 23.77 -19.67 -15.17
CA GLY A 28 22.95 -20.45 -14.23
C GLY A 28 22.81 -19.82 -12.84
N LEU A 29 23.08 -18.53 -12.68
CA LEU A 29 23.04 -17.83 -11.40
C LEU A 29 21.60 -17.51 -10.96
N PRO A 30 21.34 -17.41 -9.63
CA PRO A 30 20.02 -17.05 -9.12
C PRO A 30 19.53 -15.67 -9.61
N ARG A 31 18.28 -15.64 -10.09
CA ARG A 31 17.58 -14.44 -10.60
C ARG A 31 16.43 -13.99 -9.68
N ARG A 32 16.28 -14.57 -8.49
CA ARG A 32 15.21 -14.22 -7.54
C ARG A 32 15.24 -12.73 -7.16
N GLY A 33 16.43 -12.16 -7.00
CA GLY A 33 16.63 -10.73 -6.74
C GLY A 33 16.31 -9.81 -7.93
N ASP A 34 15.92 -10.36 -9.08
CA ASP A 34 15.58 -9.64 -10.31
C ASP A 34 14.08 -9.60 -10.58
N ALA A 35 13.24 -10.07 -9.65
CA ALA A 35 11.78 -10.12 -9.80
C ALA A 35 11.19 -8.78 -10.28
N THR A 36 11.64 -7.67 -9.72
CA THR A 36 11.15 -6.34 -10.11
C THR A 36 11.61 -5.92 -11.51
N PHE A 37 12.76 -6.39 -11.99
CA PHE A 37 13.19 -6.16 -13.37
C PHE A 37 12.26 -6.85 -14.37
N TYR A 38 11.78 -8.06 -14.07
CA TYR A 38 10.85 -8.76 -14.96
C TYR A 38 9.49 -8.05 -15.06
N VAL A 39 9.01 -7.41 -13.99
CA VAL A 39 7.82 -6.56 -14.03
C VAL A 39 8.03 -5.36 -14.97
N ASP A 40 9.17 -4.67 -14.88
CA ASP A 40 9.53 -3.52 -15.74
C ASP A 40 9.66 -3.95 -17.21
N ARG A 41 10.32 -5.08 -17.46
CA ARG A 41 10.46 -5.66 -18.80
C ARG A 41 9.08 -5.99 -19.40
N PHE A 42 8.18 -6.54 -18.61
CA PHE A 42 6.83 -6.90 -19.05
C PHE A 42 5.97 -5.66 -19.35
N ASP A 43 5.97 -4.65 -18.47
CA ASP A 43 5.34 -3.34 -18.70
C ASP A 43 5.79 -2.74 -20.04
N ARG A 44 7.10 -2.66 -20.26
CA ARG A 44 7.68 -2.14 -21.51
C ARG A 44 7.28 -2.95 -22.74
N ALA A 45 7.21 -4.28 -22.63
CA ALA A 45 6.80 -5.13 -23.73
C ALA A 45 5.32 -4.93 -24.10
N LEU A 46 4.43 -4.78 -23.11
CA LEU A 46 3.02 -4.45 -23.32
C LEU A 46 2.85 -3.07 -23.95
N ARG A 47 3.51 -2.03 -23.39
CA ARG A 47 3.41 -0.65 -23.90
C ARG A 47 3.92 -0.49 -25.33
N SER A 48 4.93 -1.27 -25.72
CA SER A 48 5.50 -1.23 -27.07
C SER A 48 4.73 -2.09 -28.08
N GLY A 49 3.69 -2.81 -27.66
CA GLY A 49 2.96 -3.75 -28.51
C GLY A 49 3.79 -4.94 -28.98
N ARG A 50 4.95 -5.21 -28.36
CA ARG A 50 5.85 -6.32 -28.74
C ARG A 50 5.23 -7.68 -28.42
N ILE A 51 4.39 -7.73 -27.41
CA ILE A 51 3.64 -8.92 -27.00
C ILE A 51 2.13 -8.62 -27.06
N GLY A 52 1.33 -9.66 -27.29
CA GLY A 52 -0.13 -9.54 -27.40
C GLY A 52 -0.82 -9.29 -26.05
N GLY A 53 -2.16 -9.35 -26.06
CA GLY A 53 -3.00 -9.11 -24.87
C GLY A 53 -3.60 -10.37 -24.23
N ASN A 54 -3.18 -11.57 -24.65
CA ASN A 54 -3.75 -12.85 -24.17
C ASN A 54 -3.20 -13.25 -22.78
N PHE A 55 -3.17 -12.28 -21.86
CA PHE A 55 -2.64 -12.45 -20.51
C PHE A 55 -3.69 -12.06 -19.48
N ALA A 56 -3.70 -12.76 -18.37
CA ALA A 56 -4.31 -12.28 -17.13
C ALA A 56 -3.23 -12.09 -16.06
N ILE A 57 -3.49 -11.24 -15.07
CA ILE A 57 -2.50 -10.82 -14.08
C ILE A 57 -2.86 -11.38 -12.72
N LEU A 58 -1.88 -11.95 -12.03
CA LEU A 58 -2.02 -12.47 -10.67
C LEU A 58 -0.83 -12.05 -9.81
N ALA A 59 -1.11 -11.63 -8.58
CA ALA A 59 -0.10 -11.58 -7.52
C ALA A 59 -0.05 -12.95 -6.83
N THR A 60 1.13 -13.54 -6.70
CA THR A 60 1.29 -14.78 -5.92
C THR A 60 1.20 -14.53 -4.41
N GLY A 61 1.32 -13.26 -4.00
CA GLY A 61 1.41 -12.87 -2.59
C GLY A 61 2.84 -12.93 -2.08
N LYS A 62 2.98 -12.58 -0.80
CA LYS A 62 4.22 -12.58 -0.02
C LYS A 62 4.03 -13.48 1.20
N ASP A 63 5.13 -14.00 1.73
CA ASP A 63 5.14 -14.69 3.03
C ASP A 63 5.41 -13.64 4.12
N ASP A 64 4.45 -12.74 4.37
CA ASP A 64 4.55 -11.58 5.28
C ASP A 64 3.15 -11.29 5.87
N GLY A 65 3.01 -10.24 6.70
CA GLY A 65 1.74 -9.82 7.28
C GLY A 65 0.70 -9.34 6.23
N ALA A 66 -0.56 -9.25 6.68
CA ALA A 66 -1.72 -8.99 5.81
C ALA A 66 -1.58 -7.74 4.93
N GLY A 67 -1.05 -6.65 5.49
CA GLY A 67 -0.84 -5.40 4.75
C GLY A 67 0.12 -5.56 3.55
N SER A 68 1.21 -6.32 3.71
CA SER A 68 2.17 -6.58 2.63
C SER A 68 1.56 -7.42 1.50
N GLN A 69 0.73 -8.40 1.85
CA GLN A 69 0.06 -9.26 0.88
C GLN A 69 -1.09 -8.54 0.16
N ALA A 70 -1.91 -7.79 0.91
CA ALA A 70 -2.93 -6.93 0.33
C ALA A 70 -2.32 -5.92 -0.63
N GLN A 71 -1.21 -5.26 -0.24
CA GLN A 71 -0.50 -4.34 -1.12
C GLN A 71 0.00 -5.00 -2.42
N ALA A 72 0.46 -6.26 -2.34
CA ALA A 72 0.86 -7.03 -3.52
C ALA A 72 -0.32 -7.26 -4.47
N ALA A 73 -1.46 -7.73 -3.96
CA ALA A 73 -2.69 -7.92 -4.72
C ALA A 73 -3.21 -6.61 -5.33
N MET A 74 -3.26 -5.51 -4.55
CA MET A 74 -3.66 -4.20 -5.05
C MET A 74 -2.73 -3.69 -6.16
N SER A 75 -1.42 -3.95 -6.06
CA SER A 75 -0.47 -3.57 -7.12
C SER A 75 -0.66 -4.36 -8.42
N ALA A 76 -1.03 -5.65 -8.32
CA ALA A 76 -1.39 -6.46 -9.48
C ALA A 76 -2.66 -5.93 -10.16
N LEU A 77 -3.67 -5.52 -9.38
CA LEU A 77 -4.86 -4.86 -9.91
C LEU A 77 -4.50 -3.54 -10.63
N CYS A 78 -3.61 -2.72 -10.06
CA CYS A 78 -3.12 -1.50 -10.70
C CYS A 78 -2.50 -1.78 -12.08
N PHE A 79 -1.66 -2.81 -12.14
CA PHE A 79 -0.99 -3.23 -13.37
C PHE A 79 -1.99 -3.74 -14.41
N ALA A 80 -2.86 -4.65 -14.01
CA ALA A 80 -3.87 -5.26 -14.88
C ALA A 80 -4.75 -4.18 -15.55
N LYS A 81 -5.33 -3.28 -14.74
CA LYS A 81 -6.23 -2.24 -15.25
C LYS A 81 -5.53 -1.25 -16.18
N ALA A 82 -4.27 -0.92 -15.92
CA ALA A 82 -3.52 -0.01 -16.76
C ALA A 82 -3.20 -0.55 -18.16
N HIS A 83 -3.17 -1.88 -18.30
CA HIS A 83 -2.94 -2.55 -19.58
C HIS A 83 -4.21 -3.15 -20.18
N GLY A 84 -5.38 -2.92 -19.59
CA GLY A 84 -6.64 -3.52 -20.04
C GLY A 84 -6.67 -5.05 -19.90
N LEU A 85 -5.88 -5.61 -19.00
CA LEU A 85 -5.79 -7.05 -18.77
C LEU A 85 -6.72 -7.48 -17.61
N PRO A 86 -7.27 -8.70 -17.64
CA PRO A 86 -7.99 -9.26 -16.51
C PRO A 86 -7.06 -9.41 -15.29
N TYR A 87 -7.57 -9.06 -14.11
CA TYR A 87 -6.95 -9.43 -12.84
C TYR A 87 -7.61 -10.70 -12.31
N ILE A 88 -6.78 -11.65 -11.88
CA ILE A 88 -7.21 -12.88 -11.24
C ILE A 88 -6.81 -12.80 -9.78
N HIS A 89 -7.81 -12.82 -8.91
CA HIS A 89 -7.55 -12.83 -7.49
C HIS A 89 -7.23 -14.25 -7.02
N ARG A 90 -6.19 -14.35 -6.19
CA ARG A 90 -5.85 -15.55 -5.44
C ARG A 90 -6.00 -15.19 -3.97
N PRO A 91 -6.85 -15.92 -3.21
CA PRO A 91 -6.94 -15.72 -1.77
C PRO A 91 -5.59 -15.93 -1.07
N PHE A 92 -5.39 -15.26 0.07
CA PHE A 92 -4.27 -15.45 0.96
C PHE A 92 -4.18 -16.92 1.38
N HIS A 93 -2.96 -17.44 1.46
CA HIS A 93 -2.72 -18.84 1.83
C HIS A 93 -2.11 -18.98 3.24
N SER A 94 -1.41 -17.96 3.70
CA SER A 94 -0.77 -17.87 5.01
C SER A 94 -0.51 -16.40 5.30
N ILE A 95 -0.69 -15.94 6.54
CA ILE A 95 -0.48 -14.54 6.92
C ILE A 95 0.31 -14.51 8.24
N GLU A 96 1.46 -13.83 8.26
CA GLU A 96 2.23 -13.67 9.50
C GLU A 96 1.46 -12.84 10.54
N HIS A 97 1.85 -12.97 11.81
CA HIS A 97 1.21 -12.29 12.95
C HIS A 97 -0.27 -12.66 13.14
N ALA A 98 -0.59 -13.95 13.01
CA ALA A 98 -1.95 -14.43 13.25
C ALA A 98 -2.34 -14.26 14.72
N GLU A 99 -3.49 -13.61 14.95
CA GLU A 99 -4.08 -13.42 16.28
C GLU A 99 -5.07 -14.56 16.64
N THR A 100 -5.45 -15.36 15.64
CA THR A 100 -6.33 -16.54 15.74
C THR A 100 -5.70 -17.72 15.00
N ASP A 101 -6.41 -18.85 14.88
CA ASP A 101 -5.98 -19.90 13.97
C ASP A 101 -5.87 -19.40 12.52
N MET A 102 -4.93 -19.97 11.76
CA MET A 102 -4.58 -19.49 10.42
C MET A 102 -5.76 -19.52 9.44
N PRO A 103 -6.59 -20.58 9.37
CA PRO A 103 -7.79 -20.57 8.51
C PRO A 103 -8.76 -19.43 8.83
N ALA A 104 -9.11 -19.22 10.10
CA ALA A 104 -9.99 -18.11 10.49
C ALA A 104 -9.34 -16.74 10.20
N TRP A 105 -8.04 -16.62 10.44
CA TRP A 105 -7.28 -15.40 10.19
C TRP A 105 -7.26 -15.00 8.71
N ILE A 106 -7.01 -15.98 7.82
CA ILE A 106 -7.09 -15.81 6.37
C ILE A 106 -8.50 -15.38 5.96
N ALA A 107 -9.53 -16.10 6.43
CA ALA A 107 -10.91 -15.82 6.09
C ALA A 107 -11.33 -14.39 6.51
N ALA A 108 -10.90 -13.96 7.69
CA ALA A 108 -11.17 -12.61 8.20
C ALA A 108 -10.52 -11.54 7.33
N TRP A 109 -9.24 -11.66 6.98
CA TRP A 109 -8.54 -10.68 6.14
C TRP A 109 -9.02 -10.67 4.69
N GLU A 110 -9.35 -11.83 4.13
CA GLU A 110 -9.95 -11.93 2.78
C GLU A 110 -11.31 -11.23 2.73
N THR A 111 -12.18 -11.50 3.70
CA THR A 111 -13.48 -10.83 3.81
C THR A 111 -13.33 -9.33 4.06
N TYR A 112 -12.35 -8.95 4.88
CA TYR A 112 -12.08 -7.57 5.23
C TYR A 112 -11.63 -6.73 4.04
N PHE A 113 -10.59 -7.15 3.32
CA PHE A 113 -10.10 -6.40 2.16
C PHE A 113 -10.96 -6.59 0.92
N ASN A 114 -11.54 -7.79 0.76
CA ASN A 114 -12.45 -8.15 -0.31
C ASN A 114 -11.89 -7.88 -1.72
N LEU A 115 -10.59 -8.10 -1.93
CA LEU A 115 -9.90 -7.76 -3.18
C LEU A 115 -10.39 -8.58 -4.37
N GLY A 116 -10.95 -9.76 -4.10
CA GLY A 116 -11.55 -10.66 -5.09
C GLY A 116 -12.95 -10.27 -5.57
N ALA A 117 -13.65 -9.35 -4.91
CA ALA A 117 -14.99 -8.94 -5.34
C ALA A 117 -14.98 -8.39 -6.76
N PHE A 118 -15.95 -8.77 -7.60
CA PHE A 118 -16.03 -8.38 -9.02
C PHE A 118 -14.91 -8.92 -9.91
N GLU A 119 -14.04 -9.81 -9.42
CA GLU A 119 -12.93 -10.38 -10.18
C GLU A 119 -13.14 -11.86 -10.45
N ARG A 120 -12.50 -12.33 -11.52
CA ARG A 120 -12.51 -13.76 -11.84
C ARG A 120 -11.65 -14.51 -10.82
N GLN A 121 -12.20 -15.61 -10.30
CA GLN A 121 -11.50 -16.51 -9.39
C GLN A 121 -10.70 -17.55 -10.18
N LEU A 122 -9.66 -18.10 -9.56
CA LEU A 122 -8.99 -19.29 -10.08
C LEU A 122 -9.94 -20.50 -10.03
N SER A 123 -10.16 -21.15 -11.17
CA SER A 123 -10.88 -22.42 -11.31
C SER A 123 -10.00 -23.49 -11.97
N ALA A 124 -10.46 -24.76 -11.98
CA ALA A 124 -9.74 -25.87 -12.62
C ALA A 124 -9.53 -25.67 -14.14
N GLU A 125 -10.36 -24.85 -14.79
CA GLU A 125 -10.31 -24.57 -16.23
C GLU A 125 -9.45 -23.34 -16.58
N THR A 126 -8.72 -22.81 -15.60
CA THR A 126 -7.97 -21.57 -15.80
C THR A 126 -6.70 -21.82 -16.62
N ALA A 127 -6.38 -20.85 -17.48
CA ALA A 127 -5.11 -20.81 -18.21
C ALA A 127 -3.90 -21.03 -17.27
N PRO A 128 -2.81 -21.65 -17.77
CA PRO A 128 -1.67 -22.00 -16.93
C PRO A 128 -1.04 -20.75 -16.31
N ILE A 129 -0.68 -20.88 -15.03
CA ILE A 129 0.02 -19.84 -14.28
C ILE A 129 1.51 -19.89 -14.61
N VAL A 130 2.04 -18.80 -15.13
CA VAL A 130 3.42 -18.68 -15.56
C VAL A 130 4.11 -17.54 -14.80
N PRO A 131 5.18 -17.83 -14.04
CA PRO A 131 6.02 -16.80 -13.46
C PRO A 131 6.61 -15.87 -14.52
N LEU A 132 6.70 -14.58 -14.23
CA LEU A 132 7.19 -13.56 -15.17
C LEU A 132 8.57 -13.88 -15.78
N ASP A 133 9.48 -14.51 -15.03
CA ASP A 133 10.82 -14.86 -15.50
C ASP A 133 10.84 -16.04 -16.49
N ARG A 134 9.73 -16.79 -16.58
CA ARG A 134 9.49 -17.89 -17.51
C ARG A 134 8.58 -17.51 -18.67
N LEU A 135 7.97 -16.33 -18.65
CA LEU A 135 7.10 -15.85 -19.73
C LEU A 135 7.75 -15.92 -21.14
N PRO A 136 9.06 -15.65 -21.32
CA PRO A 136 9.70 -15.81 -22.64
C PRO A 136 9.72 -17.24 -23.21
N LEU A 137 9.45 -18.25 -22.38
CA LEU A 137 9.40 -19.66 -22.80
C LEU A 137 7.99 -20.07 -23.28
N VAL A 138 7.00 -19.20 -23.10
CA VAL A 138 5.62 -19.45 -23.50
C VAL A 138 5.42 -19.07 -24.97
N ALA A 139 4.67 -19.87 -25.71
CA ALA A 139 4.27 -19.53 -27.07
C ALA A 139 3.54 -18.18 -27.10
N ARG A 140 3.90 -17.31 -28.06
CA ARG A 140 3.53 -15.88 -28.10
C ARG A 140 2.04 -15.55 -27.96
N ASN A 141 1.16 -16.49 -28.31
CA ASN A 141 -0.30 -16.31 -28.30
C ASN A 141 -1.04 -17.22 -27.32
N ALA A 142 -0.32 -18.06 -26.56
CA ALA A 142 -0.95 -18.94 -25.59
C ALA A 142 -1.59 -18.11 -24.47
N PRO A 143 -2.87 -18.36 -24.12
CA PRO A 143 -3.49 -17.71 -22.98
C PRO A 143 -2.79 -18.19 -21.72
N VAL A 144 -2.25 -17.27 -20.92
CA VAL A 144 -1.60 -17.58 -19.64
C VAL A 144 -1.96 -16.57 -18.55
N ILE A 145 -1.90 -17.01 -17.29
CA ILE A 145 -1.90 -16.09 -16.15
C ILE A 145 -0.45 -15.76 -15.82
N VAL A 146 -0.09 -14.49 -15.97
CA VAL A 146 1.24 -13.99 -15.63
C VAL A 146 1.30 -13.69 -14.13
N ALA A 147 2.19 -14.41 -13.45
CA ALA A 147 2.35 -14.36 -12.00
C ALA A 147 3.64 -13.66 -11.58
N ALA A 148 3.52 -12.82 -10.56
CA ALA A 148 4.63 -12.19 -9.86
C ALA A 148 4.31 -12.08 -8.37
N GLU A 149 5.33 -11.98 -7.50
CA GLU A 149 5.11 -11.71 -6.07
C GLU A 149 4.28 -10.44 -5.86
N HIS A 150 4.63 -9.37 -6.58
CA HIS A 150 3.93 -8.09 -6.58
C HIS A 150 4.31 -7.25 -7.82
N TYR A 151 3.54 -6.20 -8.11
CA TYR A 151 3.76 -5.27 -9.22
C TYR A 151 4.14 -3.85 -8.74
N LEU A 152 4.56 -3.70 -7.48
CA LEU A 152 4.90 -2.41 -6.86
C LEU A 152 5.91 -1.54 -7.63
N ARG A 153 6.86 -2.14 -8.37
CA ARG A 153 7.81 -1.35 -9.18
C ARG A 153 7.08 -0.52 -10.23
N TYR A 154 6.05 -1.10 -10.86
CA TYR A 154 5.20 -0.36 -11.79
C TYR A 154 4.47 0.78 -11.07
N CYS A 155 3.85 0.50 -9.92
CA CYS A 155 3.14 1.52 -9.13
C CYS A 155 4.04 2.67 -8.66
N ASN A 156 5.33 2.41 -8.38
CA ASN A 156 6.27 3.45 -7.98
C ASN A 156 6.73 4.32 -9.15
N ARG A 157 6.82 3.76 -10.36
CA ARG A 157 7.27 4.48 -11.56
C ARG A 157 6.15 5.34 -12.16
N ASP A 158 4.93 4.81 -12.19
CA ASP A 158 3.77 5.52 -12.73
C ASP A 158 3.02 6.26 -11.61
N GLY A 159 3.16 7.59 -11.59
CA GLY A 159 2.57 8.46 -10.57
C GLY A 159 1.04 8.61 -10.59
N GLN A 160 0.36 7.83 -11.44
CA GLN A 160 -1.09 7.73 -11.50
C GLN A 160 -1.58 6.28 -11.33
N ALA A 161 -0.68 5.33 -11.06
CA ALA A 161 -1.02 3.91 -11.01
C ALA A 161 -2.09 3.60 -9.97
N TRP A 162 -1.96 4.16 -8.77
CA TRP A 162 -2.92 3.97 -7.69
C TRP A 162 -4.22 4.72 -7.99
N GLU A 163 -4.11 5.97 -8.42
CA GLU A 163 -5.21 6.90 -8.69
C GLU A 163 -6.23 6.30 -9.66
N ARG A 164 -5.76 5.60 -10.70
CA ARG A 164 -6.64 4.93 -11.69
C ARG A 164 -7.50 3.82 -11.11
N VAL A 165 -7.09 3.19 -10.01
CA VAL A 165 -7.82 2.06 -9.41
C VAL A 165 -8.41 2.37 -8.04
N LEU A 166 -8.12 3.54 -7.46
CA LEU A 166 -8.64 3.95 -6.15
C LEU A 166 -10.15 3.78 -6.00
N PRO A 167 -11.01 4.25 -6.93
CA PRO A 167 -12.45 4.08 -6.81
C PRO A 167 -12.86 2.60 -6.69
N LEU A 168 -12.22 1.74 -7.49
CA LEU A 168 -12.49 0.30 -7.48
C LEU A 168 -11.97 -0.37 -6.19
N LEU A 169 -10.77 -0.03 -5.73
CA LEU A 169 -10.22 -0.57 -4.48
C LEU A 169 -11.10 -0.21 -3.28
N ARG A 170 -11.56 1.04 -3.21
CA ARG A 170 -12.46 1.51 -2.16
C ARG A 170 -13.84 0.87 -2.27
N ALA A 171 -14.40 0.74 -3.47
CA ALA A 171 -15.67 0.04 -3.67
C ALA A 171 -15.60 -1.41 -3.18
N LYS A 172 -14.56 -2.16 -3.55
CA LYS A 172 -14.32 -3.53 -3.04
C LYS A 172 -14.24 -3.57 -1.51
N PHE A 173 -13.46 -2.67 -0.93
CA PHE A 173 -13.30 -2.61 0.53
C PHE A 173 -14.61 -2.32 1.25
N TRP A 174 -15.38 -1.35 0.75
CA TRP A 174 -16.64 -0.92 1.36
C TRP A 174 -17.84 -1.83 1.04
N GLU A 175 -17.67 -2.79 0.14
CA GLU A 175 -18.66 -3.82 -0.13
C GLU A 175 -19.07 -4.51 1.18
N ASN A 176 -20.37 -4.49 1.47
CA ASN A 176 -20.98 -5.03 2.68
C ASN A 176 -20.48 -4.42 4.00
N LYS A 177 -19.90 -3.22 3.97
CA LYS A 177 -19.41 -2.52 5.18
C LYS A 177 -20.03 -1.14 5.28
N GLN A 178 -20.57 -0.82 6.46
CA GLN A 178 -21.04 0.52 6.77
C GLN A 178 -19.92 1.36 7.37
N ARG A 179 -19.90 2.66 7.08
CA ARG A 179 -18.96 3.59 7.71
C ARG A 179 -19.45 3.95 9.10
N GLN A 180 -18.54 3.93 10.06
CA GLN A 180 -18.80 4.47 11.39
C GLN A 180 -18.38 5.94 11.43
N ARG A 181 -19.35 6.86 11.41
CA ARG A 181 -19.13 8.30 11.54
C ARG A 181 -19.98 8.86 12.67
N THR A 182 -19.35 9.68 13.51
CA THR A 182 -20.03 10.49 14.50
C THR A 182 -20.20 11.90 13.92
N PRO A 183 -21.43 12.38 13.67
CA PRO A 183 -21.64 13.73 13.16
C PRO A 183 -20.98 14.79 14.04
N GLY A 184 -20.26 15.73 13.43
CA GLY A 184 -19.59 16.83 14.11
C GLY A 184 -18.27 16.49 14.81
N GLU A 185 -17.90 15.21 14.92
CA GLU A 185 -16.59 14.77 15.43
C GLU A 185 -15.59 14.65 14.27
N ILE A 186 -14.34 15.07 14.49
CA ILE A 186 -13.21 14.81 13.58
C ILE A 186 -12.30 13.78 14.22
N ARG A 187 -12.12 12.64 13.55
CA ARG A 187 -11.26 11.54 14.03
C ARG A 187 -9.87 11.65 13.39
N LEU A 188 -8.87 11.89 14.21
CA LEU A 188 -7.45 11.87 13.84
C LEU A 188 -6.82 10.58 14.36
N ALA A 189 -6.45 9.69 13.45
CA ALA A 189 -5.73 8.47 13.76
C ALA A 189 -4.24 8.63 13.47
N ILE A 190 -3.39 8.30 14.46
CA ILE A 190 -1.94 8.24 14.31
C ILE A 190 -1.53 6.78 14.44
N HIS A 191 -0.94 6.21 13.40
CA HIS A 191 -0.35 4.88 13.49
C HIS A 191 1.15 5.01 13.72
N MET A 192 1.65 4.43 14.81
CA MET A 192 3.08 4.36 15.12
C MET A 192 3.53 2.90 15.09
N ARG A 193 4.42 2.55 14.16
CA ARG A 193 4.98 1.20 14.13
C ARG A 193 6.01 1.03 15.25
N ARG A 194 5.72 0.14 16.20
CA ARG A 194 6.54 -0.30 17.32
C ARG A 194 6.46 -1.83 17.42
N GLY A 195 7.02 -2.43 18.46
CA GLY A 195 7.11 -3.89 18.59
C GLY A 195 8.28 -4.46 17.80
N ASP A 196 8.06 -4.77 16.52
CA ASP A 196 9.05 -5.41 15.63
C ASP A 196 10.12 -4.44 15.08
N VAL A 197 9.92 -3.14 15.28
CA VAL A 197 10.79 -2.07 14.78
C VAL A 197 11.39 -1.26 15.92
N SER A 198 12.71 -1.08 15.89
CA SER A 198 13.46 -0.21 16.80
C SER A 198 14.57 0.54 16.08
N SER A 199 14.96 1.70 16.60
CA SER A 199 16.13 2.45 16.12
C SER A 199 17.45 1.72 16.38
N ALA A 200 17.50 0.87 17.41
CA ALA A 200 18.68 0.10 17.79
C ALA A 200 19.00 -1.03 16.78
N ASN A 201 17.99 -1.61 16.13
CA ASN A 201 18.19 -2.66 15.16
C ASN A 201 18.36 -2.08 13.74
N LYS A 202 19.61 -1.99 13.28
CA LYS A 202 19.98 -1.47 11.96
C LYS A 202 19.22 -2.11 10.78
N LYS A 203 18.75 -3.36 10.90
CA LYS A 203 17.99 -4.05 9.84
C LYS A 203 16.59 -3.46 9.63
N VAL A 204 16.00 -2.91 10.68
CA VAL A 204 14.61 -2.40 10.68
C VAL A 204 14.51 -0.92 11.03
N ALA A 205 15.62 -0.28 11.42
CA ALA A 205 15.68 1.13 11.81
C ALA A 205 15.13 2.08 10.74
N ASN A 206 15.24 1.75 9.45
CA ASN A 206 14.66 2.56 8.37
C ASN A 206 13.12 2.66 8.44
N ASN A 207 12.47 1.69 9.08
CA ASN A 207 11.02 1.69 9.32
C ASN A 207 10.65 2.38 10.65
N PHE A 208 11.63 2.76 11.46
CA PHE A 208 11.40 3.48 12.71
C PHE A 208 11.24 4.98 12.43
N THR A 209 10.27 5.60 13.10
CA THR A 209 10.06 7.05 13.11
C THR A 209 10.04 7.50 14.57
N PRO A 210 10.93 8.43 14.99
CA PRO A 210 11.02 8.88 16.38
C PRO A 210 9.72 9.49 16.90
N ASN A 211 9.49 9.42 18.21
CA ASN A 211 8.32 10.02 18.86
C ASN A 211 8.25 11.54 18.61
N ALA A 212 9.38 12.23 18.72
CA ALA A 212 9.47 13.67 18.52
C ALA A 212 8.89 14.12 17.17
N THR A 213 9.07 13.31 16.11
CA THR A 213 8.46 13.55 14.79
C THR A 213 6.93 13.55 14.90
N PHE A 214 6.32 12.55 15.54
CA PHE A 214 4.86 12.49 15.72
C PHE A 214 4.33 13.58 16.64
N VAL A 215 5.07 13.91 17.71
CA VAL A 215 4.73 15.02 18.63
C VAL A 215 4.67 16.34 17.86
N ASN A 216 5.70 16.67 17.07
CA ASN A 216 5.72 17.88 16.26
C ASN A 216 4.57 17.88 15.22
N THR A 217 4.32 16.75 14.56
CA THR A 217 3.20 16.62 13.63
C THR A 217 1.84 16.86 14.30
N LEU A 218 1.58 16.25 15.46
CA LEU A 218 0.32 16.42 16.18
C LEU A 218 0.15 17.86 16.67
N THR A 219 1.20 18.47 17.23
CA THR A 219 1.18 19.87 17.66
C THR A 219 0.80 20.80 16.50
N ARG A 220 1.42 20.63 15.32
CA ARG A 220 1.12 21.43 14.13
C ARG A 220 -0.27 21.16 13.58
N LEU A 221 -0.70 19.89 13.53
CA LEU A 221 -2.05 19.55 13.10
C LEU A 221 -3.11 20.20 14.00
N LYS A 222 -2.93 20.17 15.32
CA LYS A 222 -3.83 20.84 16.27
C LYS A 222 -3.85 22.35 16.05
N ALA A 223 -2.69 22.98 15.80
CA ALA A 223 -2.61 24.40 15.49
C ALA A 223 -3.33 24.76 14.19
N VAL A 224 -3.18 23.94 13.14
CA VAL A 224 -3.89 24.15 11.88
C VAL A 224 -5.39 23.92 12.06
N LEU A 225 -5.80 22.84 12.73
CA LEU A 225 -7.22 22.54 12.97
C LEU A 225 -7.88 23.68 13.75
N GLY A 226 -7.29 24.11 14.86
CA GLY A 226 -7.80 25.18 15.71
C GLY A 226 -9.28 25.00 16.03
N ASP A 227 -10.02 26.11 15.99
CA ASP A 227 -11.46 26.13 16.28
C ASP A 227 -12.33 25.47 15.18
N ARG A 228 -11.74 25.04 14.06
CA ARG A 228 -12.47 24.40 12.95
C ARG A 228 -12.85 22.94 13.26
N ALA A 229 -12.26 22.34 14.29
CA ALA A 229 -12.56 20.99 14.73
C ALA A 229 -12.75 20.95 16.26
N PRO A 230 -13.85 21.54 16.78
CA PRO A 230 -14.07 21.67 18.23
C PRO A 230 -14.23 20.30 18.94
N ALA A 231 -14.69 19.28 18.21
CA ALA A 231 -14.75 17.89 18.67
C ALA A 231 -13.68 17.04 17.97
N LEU A 232 -12.40 17.39 18.16
CA LEU A 232 -11.27 16.61 17.66
C LEU A 232 -10.98 15.42 18.59
N ARG A 233 -11.13 14.20 18.07
CA ARG A 233 -10.72 12.96 18.73
C ARG A 233 -9.40 12.48 18.17
N VAL A 234 -8.37 12.43 19.00
CA VAL A 234 -7.03 11.95 18.64
C VAL A 234 -6.80 10.55 19.20
N GLU A 235 -6.49 9.58 18.36
CA GLU A 235 -6.17 8.21 18.75
C GLU A 235 -4.80 7.79 18.21
N VAL A 236 -3.95 7.23 19.09
CA VAL A 236 -2.64 6.68 18.72
C VAL A 236 -2.72 5.16 18.77
N PHE A 237 -2.53 4.53 17.61
CA PHE A 237 -2.50 3.08 17.43
C PHE A 237 -1.04 2.60 17.38
N SER A 238 -0.68 1.69 18.28
CA SER A 238 0.67 1.13 18.34
C SER A 238 0.72 -0.16 19.15
N GLN A 239 1.92 -0.69 19.36
CA GLN A 239 2.20 -1.82 20.26
C GLN A 239 3.18 -1.38 21.35
N GLY A 240 3.04 -1.93 22.56
CA GLY A 240 4.00 -1.77 23.64
C GLY A 240 3.55 -0.85 24.78
N ASP A 241 4.52 -0.38 25.56
CA ASP A 241 4.28 0.30 26.85
C ASP A 241 3.71 1.73 26.68
N PRO A 242 2.58 2.07 27.33
CA PRO A 242 2.05 3.44 27.41
C PRO A 242 3.08 4.52 27.75
N ALA A 243 4.07 4.23 28.59
CA ALA A 243 5.13 5.18 28.96
C ALA A 243 5.94 5.66 27.74
N THR A 244 6.06 4.81 26.71
CA THR A 244 6.69 5.17 25.43
C THR A 244 5.93 6.29 24.72
N PHE A 245 4.64 6.51 25.00
CA PHE A 245 3.79 7.45 24.28
C PHE A 245 3.33 8.63 25.17
N ALA A 246 3.96 8.82 26.32
CA ALA A 246 3.58 9.84 27.30
C ALA A 246 3.46 11.25 26.69
N ASP A 247 4.38 11.64 25.79
CA ASP A 247 4.35 12.95 25.13
C ASP A 247 3.11 13.15 24.26
N LEU A 248 2.63 12.09 23.58
CA LEU A 248 1.42 12.15 22.76
C LEU A 248 0.16 12.13 23.62
N ALA A 249 0.16 11.34 24.71
CA ALA A 249 -0.92 11.35 25.69
C ALA A 249 -1.07 12.73 26.35
N ALA A 250 0.06 13.40 26.67
CA ALA A 250 0.07 14.77 27.19
C ALA A 250 -0.52 15.79 26.19
N LEU A 251 -0.46 15.50 24.88
CA LEU A 251 -1.15 16.29 23.84
C LEU A 251 -2.65 15.93 23.69
N GLY A 252 -3.20 15.10 24.56
CA GLY A 252 -4.61 14.69 24.57
C GLY A 252 -4.92 13.51 23.65
N ALA A 253 -3.91 12.75 23.20
CA ALA A 253 -4.16 11.54 22.43
C ALA A 253 -4.61 10.39 23.33
N LYS A 254 -5.69 9.70 22.92
CA LYS A 254 -6.07 8.41 23.52
C LYS A 254 -5.17 7.32 22.95
N LEU A 255 -4.49 6.59 23.83
CA LEU A 255 -3.64 5.46 23.44
C LEU A 255 -4.52 4.22 23.18
N ARG A 256 -4.33 3.59 22.03
CA ARG A 256 -4.99 2.37 21.55
C ARG A 256 -3.88 1.34 21.27
N LEU A 257 -3.38 0.71 22.33
CA LEU A 257 -2.19 -0.15 22.28
C LEU A 257 -2.58 -1.62 22.26
N ASP A 258 -1.88 -2.41 21.44
CA ASP A 258 -2.04 -3.87 21.35
C ASP A 258 -3.48 -4.32 21.06
N GLU A 259 -4.22 -3.49 20.32
CA GLU A 259 -5.57 -3.81 19.83
C GLU A 259 -5.52 -4.75 18.62
N PRO A 260 -6.60 -5.52 18.36
CA PRO A 260 -6.65 -6.42 17.22
C PRO A 260 -6.27 -5.73 15.90
N ALA A 261 -5.44 -6.37 15.08
CA ALA A 261 -4.89 -5.75 13.87
C ALA A 261 -5.97 -5.43 12.83
N LEU A 262 -7.06 -6.19 12.77
CA LEU A 262 -8.19 -5.87 11.88
C LEU A 262 -8.90 -4.58 12.31
N ASP A 263 -9.18 -4.45 13.61
CA ASP A 263 -9.87 -3.30 14.20
C ASP A 263 -9.01 -2.04 14.11
N THR A 264 -7.71 -2.18 14.40
CA THR A 264 -6.74 -1.10 14.21
C THR A 264 -6.72 -0.64 12.76
N HIS A 265 -6.55 -1.55 11.80
CA HIS A 265 -6.52 -1.18 10.38
C HIS A 265 -7.82 -0.49 9.96
N ARG A 266 -8.96 -0.98 10.48
CA ARG A 266 -10.27 -0.38 10.21
C ARG A 266 -10.38 1.03 10.75
N ALA A 267 -9.93 1.28 11.98
CA ALA A 267 -9.92 2.62 12.57
C ALA A 267 -9.04 3.60 11.77
N LEU A 268 -7.89 3.13 11.25
CA LEU A 268 -7.05 3.94 10.37
C LEU A 268 -7.78 4.33 9.07
N VAL A 269 -8.42 3.36 8.41
CA VAL A 269 -9.17 3.60 7.16
C VAL A 269 -10.36 4.55 7.39
N GLU A 270 -11.07 4.38 8.50
CA GLU A 270 -12.30 5.13 8.83
C GLU A 270 -12.09 6.53 9.37
N SER A 271 -10.90 6.85 9.85
CA SER A 271 -10.59 8.19 10.36
C SER A 271 -10.85 9.29 9.30
N ASP A 272 -10.90 10.55 9.74
CA ASP A 272 -10.97 11.71 8.85
C ASP A 272 -9.57 12.22 8.48
N ILE A 273 -8.62 12.03 9.40
CA ILE A 273 -7.22 12.37 9.22
C ILE A 273 -6.37 11.19 9.66
N LEU A 274 -5.55 10.66 8.74
CA LEU A 274 -4.61 9.58 9.01
C LEU A 274 -3.17 10.10 8.97
N VAL A 275 -2.48 10.01 10.11
CA VAL A 275 -1.02 10.17 10.21
C VAL A 275 -0.41 8.78 10.17
N MET A 276 0.08 8.38 8.99
CA MET A 276 0.59 7.01 8.80
C MET A 276 2.05 6.84 9.28
N SER A 277 2.46 5.59 9.43
CA SER A 277 3.86 5.17 9.61
C SER A 277 4.38 4.38 8.42
N LYS A 278 5.69 4.10 8.42
CA LYS A 278 6.35 3.30 7.37
C LYS A 278 5.97 1.83 7.49
N GLY A 279 5.59 1.22 6.37
CA GLY A 279 5.17 -0.17 6.28
C GLY A 279 3.93 -0.35 5.42
N ALA A 280 3.76 -1.58 4.90
CA ALA A 280 2.65 -1.89 4.02
C ALA A 280 1.30 -1.82 4.75
N TYR A 281 1.22 -2.24 6.00
CA TYR A 281 0.00 -2.17 6.82
C TYR A 281 -0.59 -0.76 6.91
N SER A 282 0.22 0.24 7.26
CA SER A 282 -0.25 1.63 7.31
C SER A 282 -0.52 2.20 5.91
N TYR A 283 0.24 1.75 4.91
CA TYR A 283 0.11 2.21 3.52
C TYR A 283 -1.18 1.71 2.89
N THR A 284 -1.57 0.45 3.11
CA THR A 284 -2.85 -0.08 2.61
C THR A 284 -4.04 0.62 3.26
N ALA A 285 -3.95 0.92 4.56
CA ALA A 285 -4.96 1.74 5.22
C ALA A 285 -5.09 3.11 4.56
N ALA A 286 -3.96 3.78 4.29
CA ALA A 286 -3.94 5.08 3.62
C ALA A 286 -4.49 5.05 2.19
N VAL A 287 -4.25 3.98 1.41
CA VAL A 287 -4.82 3.81 0.06
C VAL A 287 -6.35 3.72 0.11
N LEU A 288 -6.88 3.00 1.09
CA LEU A 288 -8.32 2.81 1.26
C LEU A 288 -9.00 4.01 1.95
N HIS A 289 -8.25 4.77 2.75
CA HIS A 289 -8.70 5.97 3.42
C HIS A 289 -9.14 7.06 2.43
N GLU A 290 -10.19 7.80 2.77
CA GLU A 290 -10.81 8.82 1.92
C GLU A 290 -10.72 10.24 2.46
N GLY A 291 -10.16 10.40 3.66
CA GLY A 291 -9.87 11.68 4.28
C GLY A 291 -8.46 12.20 3.95
N LEU A 292 -7.92 13.00 4.86
CA LEU A 292 -6.59 13.59 4.76
C LEU A 292 -5.51 12.60 5.23
N VAL A 293 -4.54 12.29 4.37
CA VAL A 293 -3.38 11.46 4.73
C VAL A 293 -2.13 12.32 4.89
N LEU A 294 -1.46 12.18 6.04
CA LEU A 294 -0.08 12.63 6.25
C LEU A 294 0.85 11.42 6.09
N TYR A 295 1.53 11.39 4.94
CA TYR A 295 2.38 10.31 4.48
C TYR A 295 3.79 10.39 5.08
N ASP A 296 4.27 9.26 5.63
CA ASP A 296 5.66 9.09 6.05
C ASP A 296 6.51 8.55 4.89
N PRO A 297 7.52 9.31 4.39
CA PRO A 297 8.41 8.89 3.32
C PRO A 297 9.00 7.49 3.51
N GLN A 298 8.74 6.63 2.53
CA GLN A 298 9.19 5.25 2.48
C GLN A 298 9.40 4.77 1.04
N LYS A 299 9.65 3.47 0.85
CA LYS A 299 9.91 2.85 -0.46
C LYS A 299 8.71 2.82 -1.43
N TYR A 300 7.54 3.29 -1.01
CA TYR A 300 6.31 3.33 -1.83
C TYR A 300 5.99 4.77 -2.17
N ARG A 301 5.63 5.06 -3.41
CA ARG A 301 5.28 6.43 -3.83
C ARG A 301 4.02 6.93 -3.09
N PRO A 302 3.97 8.18 -2.60
CA PRO A 302 2.71 8.76 -2.12
C PRO A 302 1.70 8.96 -3.26
N LEU A 303 0.41 8.92 -2.93
CA LEU A 303 -0.66 9.33 -3.85
C LEU A 303 -0.69 10.85 -3.98
N GLN A 304 -1.23 11.36 -5.09
CA GLN A 304 -1.17 12.79 -5.43
C GLN A 304 -1.76 13.72 -4.36
N GLU A 305 -2.85 13.31 -3.71
CA GLU A 305 -3.53 14.14 -2.69
C GLU A 305 -2.93 13.98 -1.28
N TRP A 306 -1.92 13.12 -1.10
CA TRP A 306 -1.32 12.90 0.21
C TRP A 306 -0.33 14.01 0.55
N VAL A 307 -0.37 14.45 1.82
CA VAL A 307 0.57 15.44 2.33
C VAL A 307 1.82 14.72 2.81
N VAL A 308 2.98 15.04 2.23
CA VAL A 308 4.25 14.44 2.63
C VAL A 308 4.76 15.07 3.93
N ARG A 309 5.02 14.24 4.94
CA ARG A 309 5.63 14.66 6.21
C ARG A 309 7.16 14.65 6.09
N ALA A 310 7.81 15.71 6.55
CA ALA A 310 9.25 15.79 6.66
C ALA A 310 9.79 14.98 7.87
N PRO A 311 11.09 14.61 7.90
CA PRO A 311 11.66 13.82 8.99
C PRO A 311 11.50 14.42 10.40
N ASP A 312 11.44 15.74 10.50
CA ASP A 312 11.24 16.49 11.75
C ASP A 312 9.77 16.57 12.19
N GLY A 313 8.83 16.12 11.36
CA GLY A 313 7.39 16.14 11.62
C GLY A 313 6.65 17.33 11.01
N THR A 314 7.36 18.24 10.32
CA THR A 314 6.74 19.33 9.56
C THR A 314 6.05 18.82 8.29
N PHE A 315 5.15 19.64 7.73
CA PHE A 315 4.42 19.36 6.49
C PHE A 315 3.90 20.68 5.90
N ASP A 316 3.37 20.64 4.67
CA ASP A 316 2.73 21.81 4.05
C ASP A 316 1.37 22.11 4.74
N GLU A 317 1.41 23.03 5.70
CA GLU A 317 0.23 23.45 6.49
C GLU A 317 -0.85 24.10 5.61
N ALA A 318 -0.48 24.78 4.52
CA ALA A 318 -1.44 25.39 3.61
C ALA A 318 -2.19 24.31 2.80
N LEU A 319 -1.49 23.25 2.36
CA LEU A 319 -2.12 22.09 1.73
C LEU A 319 -3.06 21.37 2.71
N VAL A 320 -2.64 21.16 3.96
CA VAL A 320 -3.52 20.60 5.00
C VAL A 320 -4.76 21.47 5.21
N ALA A 321 -4.60 22.79 5.34
CA ALA A 321 -5.73 23.70 5.55
C ALA A 321 -6.76 23.63 4.40
N ARG A 322 -6.30 23.49 3.14
CA ARG A 322 -7.18 23.30 1.97
C ARG A 322 -7.90 21.95 2.01
N SER A 323 -7.19 20.89 2.34
CA SER A 323 -7.77 19.55 2.46
C SER A 323 -8.82 19.48 3.58
N LEU A 324 -8.55 20.13 4.71
CA LEU A 324 -9.49 20.25 5.83
C LEU A 324 -10.76 21.01 5.43
N ALA A 325 -10.64 22.14 4.71
CA ALA A 325 -11.81 22.87 4.23
C ALA A 325 -12.71 22.00 3.34
N ARG A 326 -12.12 21.15 2.50
CA ARG A 326 -12.86 20.17 1.67
C ARG A 326 -13.50 19.07 2.51
N LEU A 327 -12.84 18.62 3.57
CA LEU A 327 -13.37 17.59 4.47
C LEU A 327 -14.55 18.11 5.29
N LEU A 328 -14.43 19.31 5.85
CA LEU A 328 -15.45 19.96 6.67
C LEU A 328 -16.65 20.48 5.84
N GLY A 329 -16.41 20.91 4.61
CA GLY A 329 -17.47 21.36 3.69
C GLY A 329 -18.26 20.24 3.01
N LYS A 330 -17.93 18.97 3.28
CA LYS A 330 -18.66 17.79 2.79
C LYS A 330 -19.66 17.22 3.83
N GLY A 331 -19.85 17.92 4.96
CA GLY A 331 -20.79 17.57 6.02
C GLY A 331 -22.18 18.16 5.80
#